data_AF-A0A8T6SJP3-F1
#
_entry.id   AF-A0A8T6SJP3-F1
#
_cell.length_a   1.000
_cell.length_b   1.000
_cell.length_c   1.000
_cell.angle_alpha   90.00
_cell.angle_beta   90.00
_cell.angle_gamma   90.00
#
_symmetry.space_group_name_H-M   'P 1'
#
loop_
_entity.id
_entity.type
_entity.pdbx_description
1 polymer ?
#
loop_
_entity_poly.entity_id
_entity_poly.type
_entity_poly.pdbx_seq_one_letter_code
_entity_poly.pdbx_strand_id
1 'polypeptide(L)'
;VELSKAVLAGFDGIKGLRDMPKVKVYGLTDLNRLKERDPTFAFKVKNMSDDEIVNRLWTEGGIATRTENYYSRAVEPYNQQRMIRISLVHYNTSEEIGVFLKTLMQACRING
;
A
#
# COMPACT_ATOMS: atom_id res chain seq x y z
N VAL A 1 -3.59 14.06 5.87
CA VAL A 1 -4.99 13.57 5.76
C VAL A 1 -5.38 13.33 4.30
N GLU A 2 -5.28 14.32 3.41
CA GLU A 2 -5.65 14.16 1.99
C GLU A 2 -4.89 13.03 1.28
N LEU A 3 -3.56 12.97 1.39
CA LEU A 3 -2.79 11.88 0.76
C LEU A 3 -3.14 10.51 1.34
N SER A 4 -3.46 10.42 2.63
CA SER A 4 -3.88 9.17 3.25
C SER A 4 -5.23 8.69 2.72
N LYS A 5 -6.15 9.64 2.45
CA LYS A 5 -7.41 9.37 1.77
C LYS A 5 -7.15 8.90 0.35
N ALA A 6 -6.26 9.57 -0.39
CA ALA A 6 -5.88 9.20 -1.75
C ALA A 6 -5.32 7.77 -1.83
N VAL A 7 -4.44 7.37 -0.89
CA VAL A 7 -3.92 5.99 -0.85
C VAL A 7 -5.04 4.96 -0.63
N LEU A 8 -5.95 5.21 0.31
CA LEU A 8 -6.98 4.23 0.68
C LEU A 8 -8.14 4.16 -0.31
N ALA A 9 -8.68 5.32 -0.70
CA ALA A 9 -9.89 5.45 -1.50
C ALA A 9 -9.59 5.66 -2.99
N GLY A 10 -8.36 6.07 -3.33
CA GLY A 10 -8.03 6.48 -4.69
C GLY A 10 -8.59 7.86 -5.02
N PHE A 11 -8.40 8.25 -6.28
CA PHE A 11 -8.80 9.55 -6.83
C PHE A 11 -8.72 9.48 -8.36
N ASP A 12 -9.40 10.38 -9.07
CA ASP A 12 -9.34 10.50 -10.54
C ASP A 12 -9.49 9.18 -11.32
N GLY A 13 -10.41 8.33 -10.86
CA GLY A 13 -10.67 7.01 -11.46
C GLY A 13 -9.61 5.93 -11.15
N ILE A 14 -8.56 6.25 -10.41
CA ILE A 14 -7.56 5.33 -9.90
C ILE A 14 -8.14 4.69 -8.62
N LYS A 15 -8.19 3.36 -8.56
CA LYS A 15 -8.66 2.67 -7.36
C LYS A 15 -7.63 2.80 -6.23
N GLY A 16 -8.10 3.12 -5.03
CA GLY A 16 -7.28 3.07 -3.83
C GLY A 16 -7.06 1.64 -3.35
N LEU A 17 -6.18 1.47 -2.36
CA LEU A 17 -5.85 0.15 -1.80
C LEU A 17 -7.08 -0.61 -1.28
N ARG A 18 -8.11 0.08 -0.77
CA ARG A 18 -9.33 -0.56 -0.26
C ARG A 18 -10.17 -1.23 -1.35
N ASP A 19 -10.10 -0.71 -2.58
CA ASP A 19 -10.96 -1.11 -3.69
C ASP A 19 -10.25 -2.06 -4.67
N MET A 20 -9.02 -2.47 -4.35
CA MET A 20 -8.24 -3.44 -5.12
C MET A 20 -8.54 -4.88 -4.63
N PRO A 21 -9.19 -5.74 -5.44
CA PRO A 21 -9.68 -7.05 -4.95
C PRO A 21 -8.60 -8.01 -4.45
N LYS A 22 -7.37 -7.91 -4.98
CA LYS A 22 -6.25 -8.74 -4.56
C LYS A 22 -5.44 -8.12 -3.41
N VAL A 23 -5.73 -6.90 -2.98
CA VAL A 23 -4.98 -6.21 -1.94
C VAL A 23 -5.71 -6.31 -0.61
N LYS A 24 -4.98 -6.70 0.43
CA LYS A 24 -5.44 -6.61 1.82
C LYS A 24 -4.63 -5.56 2.55
N VAL A 25 -5.31 -4.52 3.03
CA VAL A 25 -4.72 -3.46 3.86
C VAL A 25 -4.91 -3.81 5.34
N TYR A 26 -3.89 -3.57 6.15
CA TYR A 26 -3.90 -3.82 7.59
C TYR A 26 -3.98 -2.50 8.37
N GLY A 27 -4.58 -2.56 9.57
CA GLY A 27 -4.82 -1.38 10.41
C GLY A 27 -6.08 -0.60 10.01
N LEU A 28 -6.15 0.66 10.45
CA LEU A 28 -7.33 1.50 10.29
C LEU A 28 -7.53 1.91 8.82
N THR A 29 -8.66 1.51 8.22
CA THR A 29 -9.02 1.84 6.82
C THR A 29 -10.23 2.77 6.71
N ASP A 30 -10.91 3.08 7.83
CA ASP A 30 -12.05 3.98 7.87
C ASP A 30 -11.64 5.41 7.49
N LEU A 31 -12.28 5.95 6.45
CA LEU A 31 -11.98 7.29 5.93
C LEU A 31 -12.45 8.40 6.87
N ASN A 32 -13.41 8.12 7.77
CA ASN A 32 -13.87 9.09 8.77
C ASN A 32 -12.88 9.22 9.95
N ARG A 33 -11.93 8.29 10.06
CA ARG A 33 -10.99 8.20 11.18
C ARG A 33 -9.54 8.43 10.74
N LEU A 34 -9.32 9.07 9.58
CA LEU A 34 -7.97 9.32 9.04
C LEU A 34 -7.09 10.22 9.93
N LYS A 35 -7.66 10.94 10.89
CA LYS A 35 -6.88 11.73 11.87
C LYS A 35 -6.26 10.87 12.97
N GLU A 36 -6.75 9.65 13.16
CA GLU A 36 -6.28 8.70 14.18
C GLU A 36 -5.19 7.77 13.64
N ARG A 37 -4.72 7.99 12.40
CA ARG A 37 -3.66 7.19 11.79
C ARG A 37 -2.47 8.04 11.44
N ASP A 38 -1.31 7.38 11.46
CA ASP A 38 -0.16 7.84 10.71
C ASP A 38 -0.34 7.53 9.20
N PRO A 39 0.33 8.28 8.31
CA PRO A 39 0.30 8.07 6.87
C PRO A 39 1.17 6.86 6.45
N THR A 40 1.01 5.75 7.17
CA THR A 40 1.71 4.49 6.96
C THR A 40 0.69 3.39 6.66
N PHE A 41 0.95 2.61 5.62
CA PHE A 41 0.04 1.62 5.09
C PHE A 41 0.77 0.29 4.93
N ALA A 42 0.38 -0.68 5.75
CA ALA A 42 0.81 -2.06 5.61
C ALA A 42 -0.20 -2.82 4.75
N PHE A 43 0.26 -3.59 3.77
CA PHE A 43 -0.60 -4.37 2.90
C PHE A 43 0.07 -5.65 2.39
N LYS A 44 -0.74 -6.56 1.85
CA LYS A 44 -0.29 -7.74 1.09
C LYS A 44 -1.12 -7.91 -0.17
N VAL A 45 -0.55 -8.59 -1.16
CA VAL A 45 -1.22 -8.92 -2.43
C VAL A 45 -1.43 -10.43 -2.51
N LYS A 46 -2.67 -10.86 -2.76
CA LYS A 46 -3.04 -12.27 -2.86
C LYS A 46 -2.30 -12.92 -4.05
N ASN A 47 -1.79 -14.12 -3.82
CA ASN A 47 -1.09 -14.95 -4.81
C ASN A 47 0.21 -14.34 -5.37
N MET A 48 0.80 -13.35 -4.69
CA MET A 48 2.09 -12.77 -5.07
C MET A 48 2.98 -12.68 -3.84
N SER A 49 4.29 -12.88 -4.04
CA SER A 49 5.26 -12.70 -2.95
C SER A 49 5.45 -11.20 -2.67
N ASP A 50 5.73 -10.86 -1.40
CA ASP A 50 5.96 -9.46 -1.03
C ASP A 50 7.15 -8.86 -1.81
N ASP A 51 8.21 -9.64 -2.00
CA ASP A 51 9.43 -9.22 -2.69
C ASP A 51 9.19 -8.98 -4.19
N GLU A 52 8.34 -9.79 -4.83
CA GLU A 52 7.93 -9.56 -6.22
C GLU A 52 7.20 -8.23 -6.36
N ILE A 53 6.25 -7.93 -5.46
CA ILE A 53 5.53 -6.65 -5.50
C ILE A 53 6.48 -5.48 -5.27
N VAL A 54 7.36 -5.57 -4.27
CA VAL A 54 8.36 -4.52 -3.99
C VAL A 54 9.26 -4.29 -5.21
N ASN A 55 9.75 -5.37 -5.83
CA ASN A 55 10.57 -5.27 -7.02
C ASN A 55 9.83 -4.57 -8.16
N ARG A 56 8.57 -4.95 -8.43
CA ARG A 56 7.78 -4.35 -9.50
C ARG A 56 7.44 -2.88 -9.23
N LEU A 57 7.11 -2.52 -7.99
CA LEU A 57 6.91 -1.13 -7.58
C LEU A 57 8.15 -0.29 -7.86
N TRP A 58 9.34 -0.83 -7.60
CA TRP A 58 10.61 -0.17 -7.91
C TRP A 58 10.87 -0.09 -9.43
N THR A 59 10.85 -1.22 -10.14
CA THR A 59 11.29 -1.28 -11.54
C THR A 59 10.31 -0.65 -12.53
N GLU A 60 9.01 -0.68 -12.23
CA GLU A 60 7.96 -0.17 -13.14
C GLU A 60 7.44 1.21 -12.73
N GLY A 61 7.48 1.53 -11.43
CA GLY A 61 6.93 2.77 -10.88
C GLY A 61 7.96 3.72 -10.26
N GLY A 62 9.22 3.30 -10.10
CA GLY A 62 10.22 4.07 -9.38
C GLY A 62 9.90 4.23 -7.88
N ILE A 63 9.02 3.39 -7.32
CA ILE A 63 8.54 3.51 -5.94
C ILE A 63 9.41 2.65 -5.02
N ALA A 64 10.18 3.31 -4.15
CA ALA A 64 10.96 2.64 -3.12
C ALA A 64 10.07 2.24 -1.93
N THR A 65 9.94 0.94 -1.68
CA THR A 65 9.22 0.38 -0.53
C THR A 65 10.00 -0.83 0.01
N ARG A 66 9.63 -1.32 1.21
CA ARG A 66 10.28 -2.45 1.86
C ARG A 66 9.24 -3.43 2.39
N THR A 67 9.63 -4.70 2.38
CA THR A 67 8.97 -5.79 3.09
C THR A 67 9.63 -5.92 4.46
N GLU A 68 8.88 -5.71 5.55
CA GLU A 68 9.45 -5.74 6.91
C GLU A 68 8.57 -6.51 7.89
N ASN A 69 9.19 -7.04 8.95
CA ASN A 69 8.52 -7.54 10.16
C ASN A 69 8.43 -6.43 11.25
N TYR A 70 8.81 -5.20 10.89
CA TYR A 70 8.78 -3.99 11.70
C TYR A 70 9.54 -4.03 13.02
N TYR A 71 10.44 -5.00 13.25
CA TYR A 71 11.13 -5.23 14.54
C TYR A 71 10.19 -5.24 15.76
N SER A 72 8.90 -5.39 15.51
CA SER A 72 7.82 -5.30 16.46
C SER A 72 6.87 -6.41 16.08
N ARG A 73 6.34 -7.11 17.08
CA ARG A 73 5.36 -8.19 16.90
C ARG A 73 4.05 -7.70 16.25
N ALA A 74 3.99 -6.50 15.68
CA ALA A 74 2.83 -5.87 15.06
C ALA A 74 2.23 -6.69 13.90
N VAL A 75 3.02 -7.57 13.27
CA VAL A 75 2.53 -8.50 12.24
C VAL A 75 1.93 -9.79 12.80
N GLU A 76 2.25 -10.16 14.05
CA GLU A 76 1.81 -11.40 14.69
C GLU A 76 0.29 -11.46 14.92
N PRO A 77 -0.40 -10.38 15.40
CA PRO A 77 -1.87 -10.37 15.50
C PRO A 77 -2.59 -10.63 14.17
N TYR A 78 -1.90 -10.42 13.05
CA TYR A 78 -2.43 -10.65 11.71
C TYR A 78 -1.98 -12.00 11.11
N ASN A 79 -1.30 -12.84 11.89
CA ASN A 79 -0.70 -14.11 11.47
C ASN A 79 0.20 -13.95 10.22
N GLN A 80 0.94 -12.83 10.13
CA GLN A 80 1.91 -12.60 9.06
C GLN A 80 3.33 -12.56 9.61
N GLN A 81 4.29 -13.06 8.84
CA GLN A 81 5.72 -12.91 9.19
C GLN A 81 6.27 -11.56 8.74
N ARG A 82 5.81 -11.06 7.59
CA ARG A 82 6.20 -9.79 6.99
C ARG A 82 5.04 -9.21 6.18
N MET A 83 5.05 -7.90 5.98
CA MET A 83 4.11 -7.17 5.13
C MET A 83 4.85 -6.09 4.36
N ILE A 84 4.30 -5.71 3.20
CA ILE A 84 4.76 -4.56 2.44
C ILE A 84 4.29 -3.30 3.16
N ARG A 85 5.16 -2.29 3.29
CA ARG A 85 4.80 -1.00 3.89
C ARG A 85 5.20 0.16 3.01
N ILE A 86 4.26 1.06 2.79
CA ILE A 86 4.56 2.42 2.33
C ILE A 86 4.30 3.39 3.48
N SER A 87 5.18 4.38 3.63
CA SER A 87 5.02 5.47 4.60
C SER A 87 5.21 6.77 3.84
N LEU A 88 4.23 7.66 3.95
CA LEU A 88 4.33 8.99 3.36
C LEU A 88 4.95 9.95 4.37
N VAL A 89 5.68 10.92 3.84
CA VAL A 89 6.25 12.04 4.57
C VAL A 89 5.74 13.34 3.95
N HIS A 90 6.09 14.47 4.59
CA HIS A 90 5.49 15.77 4.29
C HIS A 90 5.76 16.30 2.87
N TYR A 91 6.71 15.72 2.14
CA TYR A 91 7.05 16.10 0.77
C TYR A 91 6.47 15.17 -0.30
N ASN A 92 5.73 14.11 0.06
CA ASN A 92 5.09 13.27 -0.95
C ASN A 92 3.94 14.00 -1.65
N THR A 93 3.69 13.64 -2.91
CA THR A 93 2.66 14.30 -3.74
C THR A 93 1.55 13.36 -4.18
N SER A 94 0.41 13.92 -4.62
CA SER A 94 -0.70 13.15 -5.21
C SER A 94 -0.26 12.37 -6.44
N GLU A 95 0.64 12.92 -7.24
CA GLU A 95 1.14 12.31 -8.47
C GLU A 95 1.93 11.04 -8.13
N GLU A 96 2.78 11.08 -7.10
CA GLU A 96 3.50 9.90 -6.61
C GLU A 96 2.54 8.82 -6.10
N ILE A 97 1.48 9.20 -5.39
CA ILE A 97 0.43 8.25 -4.98
C ILE A 97 -0.27 7.64 -6.20
N GLY A 98 -0.53 8.46 -7.22
CA GLY A 98 -1.13 8.01 -8.48
C GLY A 98 -0.25 6.99 -9.19
N VAL A 99 1.06 7.23 -9.27
CA VAL A 99 2.04 6.27 -9.82
C VAL A 99 2.02 4.99 -9.00
N PHE A 100 2.15 5.08 -7.67
CA PHE A 100 2.09 3.93 -6.77
C PHE A 100 0.85 3.06 -6.99
N LEU A 101 -0.35 3.66 -6.97
CA LEU A 101 -1.60 2.92 -7.13
C LEU A 101 -1.72 2.29 -8.51
N LYS A 102 -1.32 3.00 -9.58
CA LYS A 102 -1.34 2.48 -10.95
C LYS A 102 -0.38 1.30 -11.12
N THR A 103 0.85 1.42 -10.64
CA THR A 103 1.85 0.36 -10.71
C THR A 103 1.39 -0.87 -9.90
N LEU A 104 0.82 -0.67 -8.70
CA LEU A 104 0.29 -1.79 -7.92
C LEU A 104 -0.90 -2.49 -8.60
N MET A 105 -1.81 -1.74 -9.23
CA MET A 105 -2.91 -2.32 -10.01
C MET A 105 -2.40 -3.12 -11.20
N GLN A 106 -1.43 -2.59 -11.94
CA GLN A 106 -0.77 -3.31 -13.02
C GLN A 106 -0.07 -4.56 -12.49
N ALA A 107 0.54 -4.46 -11.30
CA ALA A 107 1.18 -5.59 -10.66
C ALA A 107 0.20 -6.75 -10.42
N CYS A 108 -0.98 -6.43 -9.90
CA CYS A 108 -2.04 -7.39 -9.59
C CYS A 108 -2.67 -8.08 -10.82
N ARG A 109 -2.58 -7.49 -12.03
CA ARG A 109 -3.24 -7.99 -13.24
C ARG A 109 -2.46 -9.08 -13.98
N ILE A 110 -1.13 -9.04 -13.93
CA ILE A 110 -0.28 -9.87 -14.80
C ILE A 110 -0.22 -11.35 -14.32
N ASN A 111 -0.55 -11.62 -13.06
CA ASN A 111 -0.62 -12.98 -12.49
C ASN A 111 -2.08 -13.39 -12.19
N GLY A 112 -2.97 -13.23 -13.17
CA GLY A 112 -4.38 -13.60 -13.11
C GLY A 112 -4.71 -14.74 -14.06
#